data_AF-A0A0N4W4J6-F1
#
_entry.id   AF-A0A0N4W4J6-F1
#
_cell.length_a   1.000
_cell.length_b   1.000
_cell.length_c   1.000
_cell.angle_alpha   90.00
_cell.angle_beta   90.00
_cell.angle_gamma   90.00
#
_symmetry.space_group_name_H-M   'P 1'
#
loop_
_entity.id
_entity.type
_entity.pdbx_description
1 polymer ?
#
loop_
_entity_poly.entity_id
_entity_poly.type
_entity_poly.pdbx_seq_one_letter_code
_entity_poly.pdbx_strand_id
1 'polypeptide(L)'
;LYWLVHRCNLKNDMTDEVRDVFLDKHNEYQSQVAKGLAKDRQGGTTPTAGKMARASYDCKLEESMMKWLNKCIFRDSKSGNGENIWLSTNTRLNKTHAAAMVR
;
A
#
# COMPACT_ATOMS: atom_id res chain seq x y z
N LEU A 1 19.82 12.17 -10.28
CA LEU A 1 20.74 12.39 -9.15
C LEU A 1 19.98 12.11 -7.87
N TYR A 2 20.23 10.94 -7.30
CA TYR A 2 19.82 10.45 -5.97
C TYR A 2 18.37 10.71 -5.55
N TRP A 3 17.45 9.84 -5.98
CA TRP A 3 16.31 9.50 -5.14
C TRP A 3 16.90 8.85 -3.88
N LEU A 4 17.06 9.64 -2.83
CA LEU A 4 17.33 9.17 -1.48
C LEU A 4 16.19 8.20 -1.14
N VAL A 5 16.43 6.91 -1.38
CA VAL A 5 15.63 5.85 -0.81
C VAL A 5 15.93 5.92 0.69
N HIS A 6 15.19 6.77 1.41
CA HIS A 6 15.15 6.75 2.87
C HIS A 6 14.45 5.44 3.25
N ARG A 7 15.20 4.33 3.16
CA ARG A 7 14.73 3.01 3.56
C ARG A 7 14.48 3.05 5.07
N CYS A 8 13.33 2.53 5.49
CA CYS A 8 12.92 2.59 6.88
C CYS A 8 13.82 1.67 7.71
N ASN A 9 14.60 2.23 8.64
CA ASN A 9 15.38 1.42 9.59
C ASN A 9 14.51 1.02 10.79
N LEU A 10 13.47 0.23 10.51
CA LEU A 10 12.53 -0.27 11.51
C LEU A 10 12.81 -1.74 11.79
N LYS A 11 12.83 -2.11 13.08
CA LYS A 11 12.97 -3.50 13.51
C LYS A 11 11.60 -4.17 13.51
N ASN A 12 11.05 -4.39 12.33
CA ASN A 12 9.78 -5.05 12.13
C ASN A 12 9.85 -6.00 10.93
N ASP A 13 8.70 -6.58 10.64
CA ASP A 13 8.52 -7.64 9.66
C ASP A 13 8.42 -7.17 8.20
N MET A 14 8.60 -5.86 7.96
CA MET A 14 8.58 -5.23 6.63
C MET A 14 10.00 -5.09 6.11
N THR A 15 10.30 -5.83 5.04
CA THR A 15 11.54 -5.64 4.27
C THR A 15 11.34 -4.56 3.23
N ASP A 16 12.43 -4.02 2.70
CA ASP A 16 12.29 -2.99 1.69
C ASP A 16 11.68 -3.51 0.38
N GLU A 17 11.90 -4.78 0.04
CA GLU A 17 11.23 -5.41 -1.10
C GLU A 17 9.70 -5.39 -0.93
N VAL A 18 9.20 -5.67 0.28
CA VAL A 18 7.77 -5.58 0.58
C VAL A 18 7.27 -4.14 0.45
N ARG A 19 8.03 -3.15 0.96
CA ARG A 19 7.71 -1.72 0.84
C ARG A 19 7.62 -1.28 -0.62
N ASP A 20 8.62 -1.65 -1.42
CA ASP A 20 8.71 -1.33 -2.84
C ASP A 20 7.50 -1.91 -3.59
N VAL A 21 7.14 -3.18 -3.34
CA VAL A 21 5.95 -3.80 -3.95
C VAL A 21 4.65 -3.10 -3.56
N PHE A 22 4.45 -2.77 -2.28
CA PHE A 22 3.28 -2.02 -1.83
C PHE A 22 3.15 -0.67 -2.54
N LEU A 23 4.24 0.10 -2.58
CA LEU A 23 4.26 1.43 -3.16
C LEU A 23 4.08 1.40 -4.67
N ASP A 24 4.77 0.50 -5.35
CA ASP A 24 4.72 0.37 -6.80
C ASP A 24 3.34 -0.07 -7.27
N LYS A 25 2.71 -1.04 -6.58
CA LYS A 25 1.36 -1.48 -6.95
C LYS A 25 0.30 -0.41 -6.75
N HIS A 26 0.35 0.34 -5.66
CA HIS A 26 -0.57 1.48 -5.47
C HIS A 26 -0.38 2.54 -6.56
N ASN A 27 0.87 2.94 -6.82
CA ASN A 27 1.17 3.93 -7.84
C ASN A 27 0.81 3.45 -9.26
N GLU A 28 0.98 2.16 -9.55
CA GLU A 28 0.57 1.54 -10.81
C GLU A 28 -0.96 1.68 -11.00
N TYR A 29 -1.76 1.28 -10.01
CA TYR A 29 -3.22 1.41 -10.09
C TYR A 29 -3.67 2.87 -10.15
N GLN A 30 -3.09 3.76 -9.33
CA GLN A 30 -3.38 5.19 -9.39
C GLN A 30 -3.04 5.77 -10.77
N SER A 31 -1.95 5.34 -11.41
CA SER A 31 -1.61 5.75 -12.77
C SER A 31 -2.62 5.25 -13.81
N GLN A 32 -3.05 3.99 -13.72
CA GLN A 32 -4.06 3.42 -14.61
C GLN A 32 -5.40 4.16 -14.49
N VAL A 33 -5.83 4.44 -13.26
CA VAL A 33 -7.05 5.22 -12.99
C VAL A 33 -6.91 6.64 -13.54
N ALA A 34 -5.81 7.34 -13.24
CA ALA A 34 -5.59 8.72 -13.68
C ALA A 34 -5.56 8.87 -15.20
N LYS A 35 -5.08 7.85 -15.92
CA LYS A 35 -5.06 7.79 -17.39
C LYS A 35 -6.37 7.32 -18.01
N GLY A 36 -7.36 6.93 -17.21
CA GLY A 36 -8.63 6.39 -17.70
C GLY A 36 -8.50 5.03 -18.37
N LEU A 37 -7.54 4.21 -17.93
CA LEU A 37 -7.27 2.87 -18.46
C LEU A 37 -7.87 1.75 -17.62
N ALA A 38 -8.19 2.04 -16.36
CA ALA A 38 -8.80 1.07 -15.46
C ALA A 38 -10.27 0.84 -15.86
N LYS A 39 -10.71 -0.42 -15.89
CA LYS A 39 -12.12 -0.77 -16.16
C LYS A 39 -12.99 -0.38 -14.97
N ASP A 40 -14.09 0.31 -15.24
CA ASP A 40 -15.10 0.58 -14.21
C ASP A 40 -16.08 -0.60 -14.12
N ARG A 41 -16.51 -0.92 -12.90
CA ARG A 41 -17.55 -1.92 -12.64
C ARG A 41 -18.87 -1.56 -13.34
N GLN A 42 -19.15 -0.27 -13.51
CA GLN A 42 -20.35 0.24 -14.17
C GLN A 42 -20.32 0.10 -15.71
N GLY A 43 -19.21 -0.40 -16.26
CA GLY A 43 -18.95 -0.47 -17.69
C GLY A 43 -18.02 0.65 -18.16
N GLY A 44 -17.27 0.41 -19.24
CA GLY A 44 -16.28 1.37 -19.75
C GLY A 44 -15.02 1.46 -18.88
N THR A 45 -14.37 2.63 -18.90
CA THR A 45 -13.16 2.91 -18.13
C THR A 45 -13.35 4.08 -17.17
N THR A 46 -12.47 4.19 -16.18
CA THR A 46 -12.49 5.29 -15.21
C THR A 46 -12.31 6.65 -15.92
N PRO A 47 -12.87 7.74 -15.38
CA PRO A 47 -12.55 9.08 -15.88
C PRO A 47 -11.06 9.40 -15.65
N THR A 48 -10.50 10.26 -16.50
CA THR A 48 -9.14 10.74 -16.32
C THR A 48 -9.04 11.70 -15.12
N ALA A 49 -7.89 11.74 -14.47
CA ALA A 49 -7.63 12.61 -13.32
C ALA A 49 -6.36 13.44 -13.55
N GLY A 50 -6.52 14.75 -13.76
CA GLY A 50 -5.39 15.65 -14.08
C GLY A 50 -4.46 15.98 -12.92
N LYS A 51 -4.81 15.62 -11.67
CA LYS A 51 -4.05 15.96 -10.46
C LYS A 51 -3.91 14.78 -9.48
N MET A 52 -3.84 13.55 -9.99
CA MET A 52 -3.57 12.38 -9.15
C MET A 52 -2.11 12.39 -8.68
N ALA A 53 -1.88 12.60 -7.39
CA ALA A 53 -0.53 12.65 -6.83
C ALA A 53 0.09 11.24 -6.75
N ARG A 54 1.40 11.14 -7.01
CA ARG A 54 2.17 9.91 -6.80
C ARG A 54 2.41 9.73 -5.30
N ALA A 55 2.08 8.55 -4.77
CA ALA A 55 2.35 8.20 -3.39
C ALA A 55 3.87 8.07 -3.14
N SER A 56 4.28 8.37 -1.91
CA SER A 56 5.62 8.10 -1.38
C SER A 56 5.50 7.30 -0.09
N TYR A 57 6.52 6.53 0.25
CA TYR A 57 6.51 5.70 1.45
C TYR A 57 6.84 6.53 2.69
N ASP A 58 6.07 6.35 3.78
CA ASP A 58 6.31 7.04 5.06
C ASP A 58 6.55 6.01 6.18
N CYS A 59 7.77 6.02 6.71
CA CYS A 59 8.19 5.12 7.77
C CYS A 59 7.45 5.34 9.10
N LYS A 60 6.98 6.55 9.40
CA LYS A 60 6.21 6.82 10.63
C LYS A 60 4.82 6.20 10.54
N LEU A 61 4.20 6.27 9.35
CA LEU A 61 2.95 5.57 9.09
C LEU A 61 3.14 4.05 9.24
N GLU A 62 4.18 3.47 8.63
CA GLU A 62 4.51 2.05 8.82
C GLU A 62 4.71 1.70 10.30
N GLU A 63 5.53 2.45 11.04
CA GLU A 63 5.81 2.16 12.44
C GLU A 63 4.52 2.17 13.28
N SER A 64 3.65 3.17 13.08
CA SER A 64 2.37 3.27 13.78
C SER A 64 1.43 2.11 13.42
N MET A 65 1.36 1.74 12.14
CA MET A 65 0.50 0.66 11.67
C MET A 65 1.01 -0.70 12.14
N MET A 66 2.32 -0.96 12.10
CA MET A 66 2.89 -2.22 12.60
C MET A 66 2.66 -2.39 14.11
N LYS A 67 2.70 -1.31 14.90
CA LYS A 67 2.29 -1.37 16.32
C LYS A 67 0.82 -1.77 16.50
N TRP A 68 -0.07 -1.38 15.58
CA TRP A 68 -1.47 -1.79 15.59
C TRP A 68 -1.65 -3.25 15.13
N LEU A 69 -1.05 -3.62 14.00
CA LEU A 69 -1.13 -4.96 13.42
C LEU A 69 -0.59 -6.03 14.37
N ASN A 70 0.43 -5.71 15.17
CA ASN A 70 0.98 -6.61 16.20
C ASN A 70 -0.02 -6.94 17.33
N LYS A 71 -1.14 -6.21 17.45
CA LYS A 71 -2.22 -6.59 18.38
C LYS A 71 -3.08 -7.72 17.84
N CYS A 72 -2.96 -8.05 16.55
CA CYS A 72 -3.71 -9.10 15.88
C CYS A 72 -5.25 -8.94 15.99
N ILE A 73 -5.73 -7.71 15.92
CA ILE A 73 -7.17 -7.39 15.94
C ILE A 73 -7.58 -6.92 14.54
N PHE A 74 -8.51 -7.63 13.90
CA PHE A 74 -9.01 -7.29 12.58
C PHE A 74 -10.08 -6.17 12.65
N ARG A 75 -9.62 -4.94 12.90
CA ARG A 75 -10.43 -3.70 12.86
C ARG A 75 -9.52 -2.49 12.69
N ASP A 76 -10.10 -1.35 12.35
CA ASP A 76 -9.39 -0.07 12.22
C ASP A 76 -8.73 0.37 13.54
N SER A 77 -7.60 1.05 13.42
CA SER A 77 -6.81 1.51 14.58
C SER A 77 -7.36 2.78 15.23
N LYS A 78 -8.27 3.47 14.54
CA LYS A 78 -8.75 4.82 14.88
C LYS A 78 -7.63 5.85 15.02
N SER A 79 -6.55 5.69 14.23
CA SER A 79 -5.39 6.60 14.25
C SER A 79 -5.67 7.99 13.67
N GLY A 80 -6.78 8.15 12.92
CA GLY A 80 -7.08 9.35 12.14
C GLY A 80 -6.50 9.33 10.72
N ASN A 81 -5.67 8.34 10.39
CA ASN A 81 -5.23 8.08 9.01
C ASN A 81 -6.26 7.22 8.26
N GLY A 82 -6.25 7.30 6.93
CA GLY A 82 -6.98 6.33 6.10
C GLY A 82 -6.34 4.94 6.18
N GLU A 83 -7.16 3.90 6.31
CA GLU A 83 -6.67 2.53 6.55
C GLU A 83 -7.41 1.52 5.67
N ASN A 84 -6.64 0.65 4.99
CA ASN A 84 -7.12 -0.57 4.35
C ASN A 84 -6.53 -1.77 5.10
N ILE A 85 -7.38 -2.76 5.44
CA ILE A 85 -6.95 -3.96 6.19
C ILE A 85 -7.31 -5.20 5.39
N TRP A 86 -6.36 -6.12 5.28
CA TRP A 86 -6.53 -7.42 4.64
C TRP A 86 -5.94 -8.52 5.52
N LEU A 87 -6.57 -9.69 5.49
CA LEU A 87 -6.18 -10.85 6.28
C LEU A 87 -6.22 -12.12 5.41
N SER A 88 -5.24 -13.01 5.62
CA SER A 88 -5.26 -14.38 5.10
C SER A 88 -5.15 -15.38 6.25
N THR A 89 -5.80 -16.52 6.10
CA THR A 89 -5.61 -17.67 6.99
C THR A 89 -4.33 -18.45 6.68
N ASN A 90 -3.68 -18.18 5.54
CA ASN A 90 -2.41 -18.81 5.17
C ASN A 90 -1.24 -18.14 5.91
N THR A 91 -0.80 -18.76 7.00
CA THR A 91 0.33 -18.30 7.83
C THR A 91 1.69 -18.34 7.13
N ARG A 92 1.79 -19.01 5.98
CA ARG A 92 3.02 -19.13 5.17
C ARG A 92 2.99 -18.28 3.90
N LEU A 93 2.01 -17.37 3.78
CA LEU A 93 1.91 -16.49 2.63
C LEU A 93 3.16 -15.60 2.53
N ASN A 94 3.78 -15.58 1.35
CA ASN A 94 4.90 -14.69 1.10
C ASN A 94 4.42 -13.23 1.18
N LYS A 95 5.11 -12.40 1.98
CA LYS A 95 4.75 -11.00 2.22
C LYS A 95 4.82 -10.13 0.96
N THR A 96 5.74 -10.39 0.03
CA THR A 96 5.78 -9.65 -1.25
C THR A 96 4.61 -10.06 -2.15
N HIS A 97 4.21 -11.32 -2.13
CA HIS A 97 2.99 -11.76 -2.79
C HIS A 97 1.74 -11.14 -2.15
N ALA A 98 1.68 -11.06 -0.82
CA ALA A 98 0.61 -10.35 -0.12
C ALA A 98 0.56 -8.86 -0.49
N ALA A 99 1.71 -8.19 -0.53
CA ALA A 99 1.83 -6.80 -0.96
C ALA A 99 1.37 -6.59 -2.42
N ALA A 100 1.60 -7.58 -3.29
CA ALA A 100 1.14 -7.52 -4.68
C ALA A 100 -0.39 -7.62 -4.85
N MET A 101 -1.11 -8.03 -3.80
CA MET A 101 -2.57 -8.18 -3.79
C MET A 101 -3.32 -6.94 -3.25
N VAL A 102 -2.62 -5.82 -3.04
CA VAL A 102 -3.25 -4.56 -2.64
C VAL A 102 -4.32 -4.13 -3.64
N ARG A 103 -5.38 -3.49 -3.15
CA ARG A 103 -6.51 -2.99 -3.92
C ARG A 103 -6.91 -1.61 -3.41
#